data_AF-A0A059MIY2-F1
#
_entry.id   AF-A0A059MIY2-F1
#
_cell.length_a   1.000
_cell.length_b   1.000
_cell.length_c   1.000
_cell.angle_alpha   90.00
_cell.angle_beta   90.00
_cell.angle_gamma   90.00
#
_symmetry.space_group_name_H-M   'P 1'
#
loop_
_entity.id
_entity.type
_entity.pdbx_description
1 polymer ?
#
loop_
_entity_poly.entity_id
_entity_poly.type
_entity_poly.pdbx_seq_one_letter_code
_entity_poly.pdbx_strand_id
1 'polypeptide(L)'
;MHFLDDSLFPENQEKLVITAAPYGPEWELDDFREDLPLTMDEHVQQAVDCYDAGATVLHIHVRELDGKGSKRLSKFNELLGRLREAVPDMILQVGGSISFAPEGEGADAKWLSDDARHMLAELDPAPDQVTIAINTSQMNIVELMTPDDIRGTSFERPEVWEAYREMVVPAGPEWVEEHLKRLQAKGIQPHFQLSSIPQLETVERLIRRGVYTGPLMVTWVGIGGGFDGPNPYNMMEFIRRTPDGAVLTLETLMRSVLPINTMAIAMGLHCRVGNEDTLWTPTKEKMTSVQQIEQLVRIAGELGRQVATGKEAREIYKLDERYADADETLAKVGFAPNRKPGQRGFTQHA
;
A
#
# COMPACT_ATOMS: atom_id res chain seq x y z
N MET A 1 17.54 7.26 0.25
CA MET A 1 17.96 6.49 -0.92
C MET A 1 19.01 7.31 -1.62
N HIS A 2 20.20 6.74 -1.77
CA HIS A 2 21.32 7.39 -2.43
C HIS A 2 21.40 6.98 -3.90
N PHE A 3 21.54 7.97 -4.79
CA PHE A 3 21.77 7.76 -6.22
C PHE A 3 23.25 8.06 -6.51
N LEU A 4 23.99 7.02 -6.87
CA LEU A 4 25.37 7.07 -7.33
C LEU A 4 25.42 7.06 -8.87
N ASP A 5 26.62 7.19 -9.43
CA ASP A 5 26.86 7.36 -10.86
C ASP A 5 26.19 6.28 -11.74
N ASP A 6 26.00 5.07 -11.21
CA ASP A 6 25.48 3.89 -11.91
C ASP A 6 24.11 3.42 -11.40
N SER A 7 23.49 4.14 -10.44
CA SER A 7 22.21 3.71 -9.83
C SER A 7 21.02 3.73 -10.79
N LEU A 8 21.14 4.46 -11.91
CA LEU A 8 20.10 4.52 -12.94
C LEU A 8 20.33 3.54 -14.09
N PHE A 9 21.39 2.73 -14.03
CA PHE A 9 21.62 1.69 -15.03
C PHE A 9 20.64 0.53 -14.80
N PRO A 10 19.93 0.04 -15.83
CA PRO A 10 18.90 -0.99 -15.65
C PRO A 10 19.39 -2.27 -14.97
N GLU A 11 20.64 -2.68 -15.20
CA GLU A 11 21.27 -3.84 -14.56
C GLU A 11 21.52 -3.69 -13.05
N ASN A 12 21.52 -2.44 -12.56
CA ASN A 12 21.73 -2.10 -11.14
C ASN A 12 20.42 -1.79 -10.41
N GLN A 13 19.28 -1.78 -11.11
CA GLN A 13 17.97 -1.58 -10.50
C GLN A 13 17.33 -2.93 -10.19
N GLU A 14 16.66 -3.02 -9.03
CA GLU A 14 15.77 -4.14 -8.78
C GLU A 14 14.67 -4.18 -9.85
N LYS A 15 14.23 -5.39 -10.20
CA LYS A 15 13.10 -5.56 -11.10
C LYS A 15 11.87 -4.83 -10.56
N LEU A 16 11.07 -4.29 -11.45
CA LEU A 16 9.90 -3.52 -11.08
C LEU A 16 8.84 -4.43 -10.46
N VAL A 17 8.55 -4.23 -9.18
CA VAL A 17 7.32 -4.69 -8.54
C VAL A 17 6.20 -3.71 -8.86
N ILE A 18 5.07 -4.25 -9.33
CA ILE A 18 3.82 -3.49 -9.56
C ILE A 18 2.77 -4.01 -8.58
N THR A 19 2.26 -3.09 -7.76
CA THR A 19 1.09 -3.32 -6.89
C THR A 19 -0.18 -2.94 -7.63
N ALA A 20 -1.10 -3.89 -7.78
CA ALA A 20 -2.43 -3.65 -8.31
C ALA A 20 -3.43 -3.39 -7.18
N ALA A 21 -4.20 -2.32 -7.25
CA ALA A 21 -5.34 -2.01 -6.38
C ALA A 21 -6.64 -1.96 -7.19
N PRO A 22 -7.18 -3.12 -7.62
CA PRO A 22 -8.20 -3.18 -8.67
C PRO A 22 -9.64 -3.31 -8.13
N TYR A 23 -9.87 -2.93 -6.87
CA TYR A 23 -11.17 -3.11 -6.21
C TYR A 23 -11.95 -1.82 -5.93
N GLY A 24 -11.30 -0.66 -6.02
CA GLY A 24 -11.91 0.67 -6.02
C GLY A 24 -13.01 0.86 -4.96
N PRO A 25 -12.73 0.68 -3.66
CA PRO A 25 -13.75 0.67 -2.61
C PRO A 25 -14.53 1.98 -2.48
N GLU A 26 -13.99 3.09 -2.97
CA GLU A 26 -14.63 4.42 -3.00
C GLU A 26 -15.57 4.64 -4.18
N TRP A 27 -15.46 3.82 -5.24
CA TRP A 27 -16.31 3.90 -6.41
C TRP A 27 -17.54 3.03 -6.27
N GLU A 28 -18.67 3.54 -6.76
CA GLU A 28 -19.86 2.74 -6.98
C GLU A 28 -19.71 1.96 -8.29
N LEU A 29 -20.35 0.79 -8.38
CA LEU A 29 -20.20 -0.09 -9.53
C LEU A 29 -20.49 0.59 -10.86
N ASP A 30 -21.48 1.48 -10.91
CA ASP A 30 -21.89 2.19 -12.12
C ASP A 30 -20.86 3.25 -12.55
N ASP A 31 -19.90 3.62 -11.68
CA ASP A 31 -18.83 4.56 -12.02
C ASP A 31 -17.87 3.98 -13.07
N PHE A 32 -17.70 2.64 -13.06
CA PHE A 32 -16.96 1.90 -14.08
C PHE A 32 -17.23 0.38 -14.00
N ARG A 33 -18.42 -0.06 -14.44
CA ARG A 33 -18.86 -1.45 -14.28
C ARG A 33 -17.94 -2.47 -14.94
N GLU A 34 -17.29 -2.07 -16.03
CA GLU A 34 -16.38 -2.93 -16.79
C GLU A 34 -15.11 -3.34 -16.01
N ASP A 35 -14.70 -2.56 -15.00
CA ASP A 35 -13.47 -2.83 -14.23
C ASP A 35 -13.70 -2.97 -12.71
N LEU A 36 -14.86 -2.57 -12.18
CA LEU A 36 -15.19 -2.70 -10.76
C LEU A 36 -15.87 -4.06 -10.48
N PRO A 37 -15.21 -4.99 -9.75
CA PRO A 37 -15.78 -6.30 -9.46
C PRO A 37 -16.81 -6.24 -8.32
N LEU A 38 -17.85 -7.06 -8.43
CA LEU A 38 -18.91 -7.17 -7.43
C LEU A 38 -18.91 -8.53 -6.73
N THR A 39 -18.93 -9.60 -7.51
CA THR A 39 -19.01 -10.96 -6.99
C THR A 39 -17.63 -11.50 -6.59
N MET A 40 -17.61 -12.57 -5.79
CA MET A 40 -16.34 -13.20 -5.39
C MET A 40 -15.59 -13.76 -6.61
N ASP A 41 -16.30 -14.29 -7.61
CA ASP A 41 -15.69 -14.77 -8.86
C ASP A 41 -15.07 -13.62 -9.65
N GLU A 42 -15.73 -12.46 -9.71
CA GLU A 42 -15.16 -11.27 -10.37
C GLU A 42 -13.94 -10.73 -9.61
N HIS A 43 -13.92 -10.75 -8.28
CA HIS A 43 -12.73 -10.33 -7.52
C HIS A 43 -11.54 -11.25 -7.83
N VAL A 44 -11.76 -12.57 -7.81
CA VAL A 44 -10.70 -13.54 -8.13
C VAL A 44 -10.23 -13.39 -9.58
N GLN A 45 -11.15 -13.24 -10.54
CA GLN A 45 -10.78 -13.08 -11.94
C GLN A 45 -9.99 -11.79 -12.18
N GLN A 46 -10.42 -10.67 -11.58
CA GLN A 46 -9.69 -9.40 -11.68
C GLN A 46 -8.25 -9.53 -11.15
N ALA A 47 -8.04 -10.28 -10.07
CA ALA A 47 -6.70 -10.54 -9.55
C ALA A 47 -5.84 -11.38 -10.50
N VAL A 48 -6.43 -12.42 -11.12
CA VAL A 48 -5.76 -13.24 -12.16
C VAL A 48 -5.37 -12.37 -13.34
N ASP A 49 -6.29 -11.55 -13.85
CA ASP A 49 -6.03 -10.69 -15.01
C ASP A 49 -4.94 -9.65 -14.70
N CYS A 50 -4.94 -9.06 -13.49
CA CYS A 50 -3.87 -8.17 -13.05
C CYS A 50 -2.51 -8.90 -12.93
N TYR A 51 -2.50 -10.13 -12.43
CA TYR A 51 -1.29 -10.95 -12.30
C TYR A 51 -0.69 -11.28 -13.69
N ASP A 52 -1.54 -11.75 -14.61
CA ASP A 52 -1.15 -12.08 -15.99
C ASP A 52 -0.65 -10.84 -16.76
N ALA A 53 -1.17 -9.66 -16.44
CA ALA A 53 -0.71 -8.39 -16.99
C ALA A 53 0.67 -7.93 -16.45
N GLY A 54 1.14 -8.52 -15.34
CA GLY A 54 2.47 -8.26 -14.76
C GLY A 54 2.47 -7.67 -13.35
N ALA A 55 1.31 -7.54 -12.67
CA ALA A 55 1.31 -7.18 -11.26
C ALA A 55 1.74 -8.37 -10.39
N THR A 56 2.50 -8.11 -9.33
CA THR A 56 2.99 -9.16 -8.42
C THR A 56 2.56 -8.96 -6.98
N VAL A 57 1.95 -7.82 -6.68
CA VAL A 57 1.31 -7.54 -5.40
C VAL A 57 -0.14 -7.15 -5.67
N LEU A 58 -1.07 -7.73 -4.92
CA LEU A 58 -2.50 -7.39 -4.97
C LEU A 58 -2.89 -6.67 -3.68
N HIS A 59 -3.38 -5.45 -3.79
CA HIS A 59 -4.02 -4.72 -2.72
C HIS A 59 -5.51 -5.12 -2.64
N ILE A 60 -5.94 -5.57 -1.46
CA ILE A 60 -7.20 -6.29 -1.28
C ILE A 60 -8.19 -5.49 -0.47
N HIS A 61 -9.34 -5.25 -1.11
CA HIS A 61 -10.61 -4.91 -0.53
C HIS A 61 -11.64 -5.96 -0.97
N VAL A 62 -12.76 -6.05 -0.26
CA VAL A 62 -13.86 -6.95 -0.62
C VAL A 62 -15.15 -6.16 -0.68
N ARG A 63 -15.97 -6.43 -1.70
CA ARG A 63 -17.30 -5.85 -1.85
C ARG A 63 -18.42 -6.81 -1.42
N GLU A 64 -19.50 -6.24 -0.94
CA GLU A 64 -20.79 -6.89 -0.75
C GLU A 64 -21.62 -6.85 -2.02
N LEU A 65 -22.62 -7.74 -2.16
CA LEU A 65 -23.47 -7.79 -3.35
C LEU A 65 -24.34 -6.55 -3.55
N ASP A 66 -24.49 -5.71 -2.52
CA ASP A 66 -25.14 -4.40 -2.62
C ASP A 66 -24.21 -3.29 -3.14
N GLY A 67 -22.97 -3.66 -3.50
CA GLY A 67 -21.97 -2.75 -4.03
C GLY A 67 -21.11 -2.07 -2.96
N LYS A 68 -21.35 -2.25 -1.66
CA LYS A 68 -20.56 -1.57 -0.61
C LYS A 68 -19.32 -2.35 -0.19
N GLY A 69 -18.33 -1.67 0.38
CA GLY A 69 -17.19 -2.32 1.01
C GLY A 69 -17.63 -3.25 2.16
N SER A 70 -17.14 -4.48 2.16
CA SER A 70 -17.39 -5.48 3.18
C SER A 70 -16.62 -5.17 4.46
N LYS A 71 -17.27 -5.43 5.60
CA LYS A 71 -16.66 -5.42 6.93
C LYS A 71 -16.70 -6.80 7.59
N ARG A 72 -16.85 -7.86 6.79
CA ARG A 72 -16.99 -9.24 7.28
C ARG A 72 -15.66 -9.97 7.17
N LEU A 73 -15.16 -10.48 8.29
CA LEU A 73 -13.92 -11.24 8.32
C LEU A 73 -14.06 -12.51 7.44
N SER A 74 -15.24 -13.13 7.44
CA SER A 74 -15.54 -14.31 6.61
C SER A 74 -15.35 -14.08 5.11
N LYS A 75 -15.72 -12.89 4.62
CA LYS A 75 -15.58 -12.50 3.20
C LYS A 75 -14.13 -12.34 2.78
N PHE A 76 -13.30 -11.77 3.65
CA PHE A 76 -11.86 -11.64 3.40
C PHE A 76 -11.17 -13.01 3.45
N ASN A 77 -11.52 -13.86 4.41
CA ASN A 77 -11.03 -15.23 4.48
C ASN A 77 -11.38 -16.04 3.22
N GLU A 78 -12.63 -15.95 2.75
CA GLU A 78 -13.07 -16.57 1.50
C GLU A 78 -12.23 -16.08 0.31
N LEU A 79 -12.10 -14.76 0.13
CA LEU A 79 -11.32 -14.21 -0.99
C LEU A 79 -9.86 -14.63 -0.91
N LEU A 80 -9.20 -14.50 0.25
CA LEU A 80 -7.81 -14.89 0.44
C LEU A 80 -7.60 -16.37 0.13
N GLY A 81 -8.49 -17.26 0.59
CA GLY A 81 -8.43 -18.68 0.27
C GLY A 81 -8.46 -18.95 -1.24
N ARG A 82 -9.38 -18.32 -1.96
CA ARG A 82 -9.50 -18.49 -3.42
C ARG A 82 -8.32 -17.87 -4.18
N LEU A 83 -7.80 -16.74 -3.72
CA LEU A 83 -6.63 -16.09 -4.32
C LEU A 83 -5.36 -16.93 -4.14
N ARG A 84 -5.18 -17.59 -3.00
CA ARG A 84 -4.04 -18.52 -2.79
C ARG A 84 -4.03 -19.68 -3.79
N GLU A 85 -5.20 -20.09 -4.27
CA GLU A 85 -5.32 -21.12 -5.30
C GLU A 85 -5.13 -20.54 -6.72
N ALA A 86 -5.72 -19.37 -6.99
CA ALA A 86 -5.76 -18.78 -8.33
C ALA A 86 -4.43 -18.11 -8.74
N VAL A 87 -3.75 -17.43 -7.80
CA VAL A 87 -2.52 -16.65 -8.02
C VAL A 87 -1.49 -16.95 -6.91
N PRO A 88 -1.00 -18.19 -6.80
CA PRO A 88 -0.24 -18.67 -5.63
C PRO A 88 1.06 -17.91 -5.33
N ASP A 89 1.68 -17.32 -6.37
CA ASP A 89 2.94 -16.57 -6.24
C ASP A 89 2.73 -15.05 -6.07
N MET A 90 1.48 -14.57 -6.14
CA MET A 90 1.16 -13.15 -5.95
C MET A 90 1.15 -12.80 -4.46
N ILE A 91 1.79 -11.69 -4.11
CA ILE A 91 1.79 -11.17 -2.73
C ILE A 91 0.40 -10.61 -2.44
N LEU A 92 -0.27 -11.16 -1.43
CA LEU A 92 -1.60 -10.72 -1.02
C LEU A 92 -1.48 -9.70 0.12
N GLN A 93 -1.81 -8.45 -0.19
CA GLN A 93 -1.74 -7.31 0.72
C GLN A 93 -3.14 -6.81 1.07
N VAL A 94 -3.54 -6.90 2.33
CA VAL A 94 -4.87 -6.42 2.78
C VAL A 94 -4.79 -4.98 3.28
N GLY A 95 -5.80 -4.16 2.93
CA GLY A 95 -5.91 -2.78 3.38
C GLY A 95 -6.07 -2.62 4.90
N GLY A 96 -5.24 -1.78 5.51
CA GLY A 96 -5.18 -1.50 6.95
C GLY A 96 -6.27 -0.60 7.51
N SER A 97 -6.97 0.13 6.65
CA SER A 97 -8.09 1.00 7.03
C SER A 97 -9.38 0.21 7.26
N ILE A 98 -9.39 -1.10 6.95
CA ILE A 98 -10.56 -1.97 7.08
C ILE A 98 -10.84 -2.23 8.56
N SER A 99 -12.04 -1.85 8.99
CA SER A 99 -12.57 -2.14 10.31
C SER A 99 -13.70 -3.17 10.18
N PHE A 100 -13.49 -4.33 10.80
CA PHE A 100 -14.46 -5.43 10.77
C PHE A 100 -15.62 -5.21 11.74
N ALA A 101 -16.76 -5.84 11.44
CA ALA A 101 -17.91 -5.90 12.33
C ALA A 101 -18.18 -7.35 12.75
N PRO A 102 -18.65 -7.58 13.99
CA PRO A 102 -19.03 -8.92 14.45
C PRO A 102 -20.09 -9.55 13.54
N GLU A 103 -19.98 -10.87 13.32
CA GLU A 103 -20.92 -11.65 12.52
C GLU A 103 -21.74 -12.59 13.42
N GLY A 104 -23.06 -12.38 13.51
CA GLY A 104 -24.00 -13.24 14.24
C GLY A 104 -24.23 -12.87 15.73
N GLU A 105 -25.28 -13.43 16.34
CA GLU A 105 -25.65 -13.17 17.74
C GLU A 105 -24.58 -13.69 18.72
N GLY A 106 -24.11 -12.82 19.62
CA GLY A 106 -23.13 -13.17 20.67
C GLY A 106 -21.66 -13.04 20.27
N ALA A 107 -21.37 -12.70 19.00
CA ALA A 107 -20.00 -12.45 18.55
C ALA A 107 -19.38 -11.22 19.21
N ASP A 108 -20.20 -10.23 19.59
CA ASP A 108 -19.79 -8.94 20.21
C ASP A 108 -18.89 -9.11 21.43
N ALA A 109 -19.08 -10.18 22.21
CA ALA A 109 -18.32 -10.43 23.43
C ALA A 109 -16.80 -10.56 23.22
N LYS A 110 -16.36 -10.94 22.00
CA LYS A 110 -14.94 -11.02 21.64
C LYS A 110 -14.30 -9.65 21.28
N TRP A 111 -15.11 -8.60 21.09
CA TRP A 111 -14.68 -7.31 20.49
C TRP A 111 -14.76 -6.13 21.47
N LEU A 112 -15.39 -6.29 22.63
CA LEU A 112 -15.82 -5.21 23.53
C LEU A 112 -14.69 -4.34 24.13
N SER A 113 -13.41 -4.68 23.93
CA SER A 113 -12.28 -3.90 24.46
C SER A 113 -11.19 -3.57 23.43
N ASP A 114 -11.38 -3.94 22.16
CA ASP A 114 -10.30 -4.00 21.18
C ASP A 114 -10.70 -3.30 19.88
N ASP A 115 -9.80 -2.50 19.31
CA ASP A 115 -10.05 -1.87 18.03
C ASP A 115 -10.18 -2.96 16.95
N ALA A 116 -11.36 -3.04 16.32
CA ALA A 116 -11.70 -4.10 15.36
C ALA A 116 -10.71 -4.24 14.19
N ARG A 117 -9.92 -3.20 13.91
CA ARG A 117 -8.86 -3.23 12.88
C ARG A 117 -7.71 -4.16 13.24
N HIS A 118 -7.49 -4.46 14.52
CA HIS A 118 -6.51 -5.46 14.92
C HIS A 118 -6.84 -6.87 14.44
N MET A 119 -8.11 -7.15 14.07
CA MET A 119 -8.52 -8.44 13.54
C MET A 119 -7.98 -8.73 12.14
N LEU A 120 -7.35 -7.77 11.46
CA LEU A 120 -6.54 -8.03 10.27
C LEU A 120 -5.41 -9.03 10.53
N ALA A 121 -4.91 -9.11 11.78
CA ALA A 121 -3.92 -10.11 12.18
C ALA A 121 -4.53 -11.52 12.40
N GLU A 122 -5.86 -11.65 12.41
CA GLU A 122 -6.59 -12.90 12.65
C GLU A 122 -7.25 -13.46 11.37
N LEU A 123 -6.96 -12.88 10.20
CA LEU A 123 -7.38 -13.40 8.91
C LEU A 123 -6.81 -14.81 8.67
N ASP A 124 -7.63 -15.69 8.11
CA ASP A 124 -7.30 -17.09 7.86
C ASP A 124 -7.87 -17.54 6.48
N PRO A 125 -7.03 -17.81 5.47
CA PRO A 125 -5.57 -17.87 5.54
C PRO A 125 -4.95 -16.48 5.76
N ALA A 126 -3.79 -16.45 6.41
CA ALA A 126 -3.06 -15.22 6.67
C ALA A 126 -2.63 -14.54 5.34
N PRO A 127 -2.81 -13.22 5.21
CA PRO A 127 -2.24 -12.47 4.09
C PRO A 127 -0.72 -12.37 4.24
N ASP A 128 -0.01 -12.06 3.15
CA ASP A 128 1.44 -11.81 3.23
C ASP A 128 1.72 -10.46 3.89
N GLN A 129 0.89 -9.46 3.57
CA GLN A 129 1.02 -8.09 4.05
C GLN A 129 -0.29 -7.52 4.55
N VAL A 130 -0.19 -6.61 5.51
CA VAL A 130 -1.27 -5.70 5.91
C VAL A 130 -0.72 -4.29 5.85
N THR A 131 -1.44 -3.38 5.18
CA THR A 131 -1.03 -1.97 5.17
C THR A 131 -1.26 -1.34 6.53
N ILE A 132 -0.44 -0.36 6.91
CA ILE A 132 -0.56 0.33 8.20
C ILE A 132 -0.37 1.83 8.04
N ALA A 133 -1.36 2.58 8.51
CA ALA A 133 -1.25 4.02 8.67
C ALA A 133 -0.50 4.36 9.96
N ILE A 134 0.26 5.46 9.95
CA ILE A 134 1.07 5.91 11.08
C ILE A 134 0.71 7.35 11.40
N ASN A 135 0.47 7.66 12.67
CA ASN A 135 -0.07 8.94 13.14
C ASN A 135 -1.47 9.24 12.58
N THR A 136 -2.43 9.52 13.46
CA THR A 136 -3.76 9.98 13.03
C THR A 136 -3.64 11.24 12.16
N SER A 137 -4.24 11.20 10.96
CA SER A 137 -4.22 12.32 10.01
C SER A 137 -5.51 12.39 9.18
N GLN A 138 -5.82 13.58 8.67
CA GLN A 138 -6.88 13.75 7.67
C GLN A 138 -6.47 13.06 6.37
N MET A 139 -7.44 12.41 5.71
CA MET A 139 -7.29 11.73 4.43
C MET A 139 -8.42 12.20 3.51
N ASN A 140 -8.43 13.48 3.17
CA ASN A 140 -9.39 14.03 2.22
C ASN A 140 -9.00 13.58 0.80
N ILE A 141 -9.59 12.48 0.32
CA ILE A 141 -9.27 11.92 -1.01
C ILE A 141 -9.86 12.73 -2.17
N VAL A 142 -10.81 13.65 -1.89
CA VAL A 142 -11.44 14.47 -2.93
C VAL A 142 -10.73 15.81 -3.15
N GLU A 143 -9.77 16.18 -2.30
CA GLU A 143 -9.05 17.47 -2.34
C GLU A 143 -8.46 17.79 -3.72
N LEU A 144 -7.89 16.77 -4.37
CA LEU A 144 -7.20 16.94 -5.66
C LEU A 144 -8.07 16.56 -6.87
N MET A 145 -9.31 16.11 -6.65
CA MET A 145 -10.23 15.77 -7.72
C MET A 145 -10.75 17.04 -8.40
N THR A 146 -10.75 17.06 -9.72
CA THR A 146 -11.31 18.18 -10.50
C THR A 146 -12.77 17.87 -10.91
N PRO A 147 -13.56 18.90 -11.29
CA PRO A 147 -14.90 18.66 -11.85
C PRO A 147 -14.93 17.71 -13.05
N ASP A 148 -13.83 17.62 -13.80
CA ASP A 148 -13.71 16.67 -14.90
C ASP A 148 -13.44 15.24 -14.43
N ASP A 149 -12.76 15.06 -13.29
CA ASP A 149 -12.47 13.74 -12.72
C ASP A 149 -13.71 13.08 -12.11
N ILE A 150 -14.68 13.88 -11.67
CA ILE A 150 -15.90 13.37 -11.04
C ILE A 150 -17.08 13.30 -12.00
N ARG A 151 -16.97 13.88 -13.20
CA ARG A 151 -18.08 13.99 -14.14
C ARG A 151 -18.61 12.61 -14.53
N GLY A 152 -19.92 12.41 -14.35
CA GLY A 152 -20.57 11.13 -14.63
C GLY A 152 -20.19 10.01 -13.65
N THR A 153 -19.71 10.35 -12.46
CA THR A 153 -19.47 9.40 -11.36
C THR A 153 -20.33 9.75 -10.14
N SER A 154 -20.37 8.85 -9.18
CA SER A 154 -21.03 8.99 -7.89
C SER A 154 -20.60 10.23 -7.11
N PHE A 155 -19.37 10.71 -7.31
CA PHE A 155 -18.84 11.93 -6.69
C PHE A 155 -19.50 13.23 -7.18
N GLU A 156 -20.35 13.22 -8.22
CA GLU A 156 -21.22 14.38 -8.51
C GLU A 156 -22.28 14.61 -7.42
N ARG A 157 -22.57 13.58 -6.62
CA ARG A 157 -23.55 13.67 -5.54
C ARG A 157 -22.91 14.26 -4.28
N PRO A 158 -23.44 15.36 -3.72
CA PRO A 158 -22.84 16.05 -2.58
C PRO A 158 -22.63 15.15 -1.35
N GLU A 159 -23.53 14.22 -1.08
CA GLU A 159 -23.42 13.31 0.05
C GLU A 159 -22.24 12.35 -0.05
N VAL A 160 -21.88 11.90 -1.25
CA VAL A 160 -20.70 11.06 -1.49
C VAL A 160 -19.45 11.90 -1.34
N TRP A 161 -19.41 13.08 -1.98
CA TRP A 161 -18.29 14.01 -1.90
C TRP A 161 -17.96 14.38 -0.45
N GLU A 162 -18.95 14.80 0.34
CA GLU A 162 -18.73 15.24 1.72
C GLU A 162 -18.33 14.09 2.65
N ALA A 163 -18.74 12.84 2.38
CA ALA A 163 -18.31 11.68 3.16
C ALA A 163 -16.80 11.44 3.08
N TYR A 164 -16.19 11.75 1.93
CA TYR A 164 -14.75 11.58 1.69
C TYR A 164 -13.93 12.84 2.01
N ARG A 165 -14.55 14.02 1.99
CA ARG A 165 -13.89 15.30 2.28
C ARG A 165 -13.37 15.42 3.72
N GLU A 166 -14.16 14.96 4.67
CA GLU A 166 -13.84 15.05 6.11
C GLU A 166 -13.28 13.73 6.67
N MET A 167 -12.82 12.84 5.80
CA MET A 167 -12.31 11.53 6.22
C MET A 167 -11.00 11.67 7.01
N VAL A 168 -10.89 10.90 8.09
CA VAL A 168 -9.70 10.82 8.95
C VAL A 168 -9.31 9.35 9.09
N VAL A 169 -8.00 9.09 9.06
CA VAL A 169 -7.45 7.76 9.35
C VAL A 169 -6.93 7.76 10.78
N PRO A 170 -7.62 7.12 11.75
CA PRO A 170 -7.13 7.02 13.11
C PRO A 170 -5.92 6.08 13.17
N ALA A 171 -4.77 6.54 13.66
CA ALA A 171 -3.56 5.73 13.79
C ALA A 171 -2.73 6.22 14.98
N GLY A 172 -3.35 6.23 16.16
CA GLY A 172 -2.71 6.64 17.41
C GLY A 172 -1.57 5.68 17.81
N PRO A 173 -0.58 6.15 18.59
CA PRO A 173 0.61 5.38 18.91
C PRO A 173 0.30 4.05 19.63
N GLU A 174 -0.65 4.05 20.58
CA GLU A 174 -1.07 2.82 21.29
C GLU A 174 -1.60 1.76 20.32
N TRP A 175 -2.47 2.17 19.40
CA TRP A 175 -3.00 1.28 18.35
C TRP A 175 -1.89 0.76 17.45
N VAL A 176 -0.98 1.63 16.99
CA VAL A 176 0.12 1.23 16.10
C VAL A 176 1.03 0.20 16.79
N GLU A 177 1.41 0.42 18.04
CA GLU A 177 2.29 -0.50 18.79
C GLU A 177 1.63 -1.87 18.97
N GLU A 178 0.37 -1.92 19.39
CA GLU A 178 -0.35 -3.19 19.54
C GLU A 178 -0.60 -3.89 18.19
N HIS A 179 -0.92 -3.13 17.14
CA HIS A 179 -1.15 -3.72 15.81
C HIS A 179 0.12 -4.35 15.24
N LEU A 180 1.25 -3.64 15.30
CA LEU A 180 2.55 -4.15 14.84
C LEU A 180 2.97 -5.40 15.61
N LYS A 181 2.74 -5.44 16.92
CA LYS A 181 3.02 -6.61 17.74
C LYS A 181 2.23 -7.84 17.26
N ARG A 182 0.93 -7.67 16.96
CA ARG A 182 0.08 -8.78 16.47
C ARG A 182 0.47 -9.26 15.07
N LEU A 183 0.72 -8.34 14.14
CA LEU A 183 1.16 -8.69 12.79
C LEU A 183 2.48 -9.47 12.83
N GLN A 184 3.46 -8.99 13.60
CA GLN A 184 4.74 -9.68 13.77
C GLN A 184 4.58 -11.08 14.39
N ALA A 185 3.74 -11.22 15.43
CA ALA A 185 3.46 -12.50 16.05
C ALA A 185 2.82 -13.52 15.10
N LYS A 186 2.12 -13.04 14.06
CA LYS A 186 1.45 -13.86 13.05
C LYS A 186 2.27 -14.05 11.77
N GLY A 187 3.48 -13.49 11.71
CA GLY A 187 4.31 -13.56 10.51
C GLY A 187 3.82 -12.68 9.36
N ILE A 188 2.85 -11.79 9.58
CA ILE A 188 2.32 -10.89 8.55
C ILE A 188 3.24 -9.66 8.48
N GLN A 189 3.70 -9.31 7.28
CA GLN A 189 4.60 -8.17 7.09
C GLN A 189 3.80 -6.85 7.09
N PRO A 190 4.12 -5.89 7.97
CA PRO A 190 3.54 -4.55 7.89
C PRO A 190 4.05 -3.80 6.65
N HIS A 191 3.13 -3.22 5.88
CA HIS A 191 3.44 -2.32 4.78
C HIS A 191 3.04 -0.89 5.14
N PHE A 192 4.00 -0.01 5.40
CA PHE A 192 3.73 1.33 5.94
C PHE A 192 3.22 2.28 4.84
N GLN A 193 1.97 2.74 4.96
CA GLN A 193 1.38 3.75 4.08
C GLN A 193 1.66 5.13 4.69
N LEU A 194 2.66 5.81 4.16
CA LEU A 194 3.18 7.05 4.73
C LEU A 194 2.87 8.22 3.80
N SER A 195 2.09 9.15 4.31
CA SER A 195 1.66 10.35 3.62
C SER A 195 2.57 11.56 3.82
N SER A 196 3.54 11.49 4.72
CA SER A 196 4.49 12.59 4.97
C SER A 196 5.72 12.15 5.75
N ILE A 197 6.77 12.99 5.72
CA ILE A 197 8.03 12.76 6.46
C ILE A 197 7.83 12.52 7.97
N PRO A 198 6.98 13.27 8.71
CA PRO A 198 6.80 13.05 10.14
C PRO A 198 6.35 11.62 10.49
N GLN A 199 5.62 10.95 9.60
CA GLN A 199 5.20 9.56 9.79
C GLN A 199 6.35 8.58 9.57
N LEU A 200 7.21 8.82 8.58
CA LEU A 200 8.46 8.06 8.41
C LEU A 200 9.36 8.19 9.64
N GLU A 201 9.48 9.39 10.21
CA GLU A 201 10.23 9.57 11.47
C GLU A 201 9.59 8.83 12.64
N THR A 202 8.25 8.70 12.69
CA THR A 202 7.59 7.84 13.69
C THR A 202 7.96 6.37 13.49
N VAL A 203 7.94 5.85 12.25
CA VAL A 203 8.36 4.48 11.95
C VAL A 203 9.81 4.23 12.37
N GLU A 204 10.73 5.15 12.06
CA GLU A 204 12.12 5.07 12.52
C GLU A 204 12.19 4.98 14.05
N ARG A 205 11.41 5.80 14.79
CA ARG A 205 11.37 5.73 16.27
C ARG A 205 10.81 4.41 16.78
N LEU A 206 9.82 3.82 16.12
CA LEU A 206 9.29 2.49 16.46
C LEU A 206 10.35 1.40 16.28
N ILE A 207 11.09 1.44 15.17
CA ILE A 207 12.24 0.54 14.92
C ILE A 207 13.30 0.71 16.00
N ARG A 208 13.72 1.95 16.29
CA ARG A 208 14.77 2.24 17.29
C ARG A 208 14.42 1.73 18.69
N ARG A 209 13.12 1.67 19.01
CA ARG A 209 12.59 1.16 20.29
C ARG A 209 12.42 -0.36 20.30
N GLY A 210 12.63 -1.03 19.17
CA GLY A 210 12.40 -2.48 19.04
C GLY A 210 10.91 -2.86 18.97
N VAL A 211 10.02 -1.90 18.71
CA VAL A 211 8.58 -2.20 18.50
C VAL A 211 8.39 -2.94 17.17
N TYR A 212 9.19 -2.58 16.16
CA TYR A 212 9.22 -3.24 14.86
C TYR A 212 10.63 -3.73 14.55
N THR A 213 10.77 -5.03 14.23
CA THR A 213 12.06 -5.66 13.92
C THR A 213 12.00 -6.48 12.64
N GLY A 214 11.83 -5.79 11.50
CA GLY A 214 11.75 -6.43 10.18
C GLY A 214 12.09 -5.49 9.02
N PRO A 215 12.01 -5.99 7.77
CA PRO A 215 12.23 -5.21 6.55
C PRO A 215 11.33 -3.97 6.46
N LEU A 216 11.82 -2.86 5.94
CA LEU A 216 11.04 -1.62 5.86
C LEU A 216 10.34 -1.51 4.49
N MET A 217 9.08 -1.95 4.41
CA MET A 217 8.22 -1.79 3.23
C MET A 217 7.40 -0.52 3.36
N VAL A 218 7.53 0.40 2.41
CA VAL A 218 6.91 1.72 2.48
C VAL A 218 6.23 2.05 1.16
N THR A 219 5.03 2.62 1.25
CA THR A 219 4.46 3.40 0.16
C THR A 219 4.43 4.87 0.56
N TRP A 220 4.96 5.74 -0.30
CA TRP A 220 4.70 7.18 -0.21
C TRP A 220 3.35 7.48 -0.85
N VAL A 221 2.43 8.05 -0.07
CA VAL A 221 1.04 8.31 -0.49
C VAL A 221 0.82 9.81 -0.71
N GLY A 222 0.89 10.23 -1.96
CA GLY A 222 0.86 11.63 -2.39
C GLY A 222 -0.52 12.11 -2.86
N ILE A 223 -1.56 12.01 -2.02
CA ILE A 223 -2.96 12.28 -2.41
C ILE A 223 -3.54 13.62 -1.96
N GLY A 224 -2.79 14.42 -1.21
CA GLY A 224 -3.26 15.70 -0.67
C GLY A 224 -4.24 15.54 0.51
N GLY A 225 -4.93 16.62 0.88
CA GLY A 225 -6.03 16.50 1.85
C GLY A 225 -5.62 16.14 3.27
N GLY A 226 -4.45 16.61 3.72
CA GLY A 226 -3.79 16.21 4.97
C GLY A 226 -2.55 15.34 4.73
N PHE A 227 -2.42 14.78 3.51
CA PHE A 227 -1.25 14.07 3.04
C PHE A 227 -0.36 15.00 2.19
N ASP A 228 0.86 14.58 1.89
CA ASP A 228 1.64 15.19 0.82
C ASP A 228 0.80 15.21 -0.47
N GLY A 229 0.83 16.31 -1.22
CA GLY A 229 0.32 16.32 -2.59
C GLY A 229 1.31 15.66 -3.57
N PRO A 230 0.90 15.39 -4.82
CA PRO A 230 1.71 14.76 -5.86
C PRO A 230 2.78 15.71 -6.45
N ASN A 231 3.27 16.64 -5.64
CA ASN A 231 4.35 17.55 -6.00
C ASN A 231 5.67 16.75 -6.04
N PRO A 232 6.40 16.73 -7.18
CA PRO A 232 7.67 16.01 -7.28
C PRO A 232 8.68 16.40 -6.20
N TYR A 233 8.67 17.63 -5.67
CA TYR A 233 9.58 18.01 -4.58
C TYR A 233 9.25 17.33 -3.25
N ASN A 234 7.96 17.06 -2.96
CA ASN A 234 7.57 16.28 -1.78
C ASN A 234 8.04 14.83 -1.94
N MET A 235 7.76 14.24 -3.11
CA MET A 235 8.22 12.91 -3.50
C MET A 235 9.74 12.77 -3.35
N MET A 236 10.51 13.70 -3.93
CA MET A 236 11.98 13.69 -3.88
C MET A 236 12.51 13.86 -2.45
N GLU A 237 11.89 14.71 -1.63
CA GLU A 237 12.25 14.82 -0.21
C GLU A 237 11.96 13.50 0.53
N PHE A 238 10.84 12.84 0.26
CA PHE A 238 10.51 11.54 0.84
C PHE A 238 11.52 10.46 0.46
N ILE A 239 11.87 10.36 -0.82
CA ILE A 239 12.90 9.44 -1.33
C ILE A 239 14.26 9.71 -0.67
N ARG A 240 14.63 10.99 -0.52
CA ARG A 240 15.88 11.40 0.12
C ARG A 240 15.94 10.98 1.59
N ARG A 241 14.81 10.98 2.29
CA ARG A 241 14.69 10.64 3.72
C ARG A 241 14.50 9.15 3.99
N THR A 242 14.01 8.40 3.01
CA THR A 242 13.88 6.94 3.07
C THR A 242 15.27 6.28 3.13
N PRO A 243 15.55 5.31 3.99
CA PRO A 243 16.87 4.68 4.06
C PRO A 243 17.07 3.66 2.91
N ASP A 244 18.32 3.36 2.56
CA ASP A 244 18.65 2.61 1.33
C ASP A 244 18.18 1.15 1.32
N GLY A 245 18.04 0.51 2.49
CA GLY A 245 17.59 -0.87 2.61
C GLY A 245 16.07 -1.05 2.63
N ALA A 246 15.31 0.05 2.57
CA ALA A 246 13.85 0.04 2.47
C ALA A 246 13.39 -0.21 1.03
N VAL A 247 12.20 -0.78 0.88
CA VAL A 247 11.51 -0.92 -0.40
C VAL A 247 10.46 0.18 -0.48
N LEU A 248 10.58 1.05 -1.48
CA LEU A 248 9.72 2.22 -1.64
C LEU A 248 8.83 2.09 -2.88
N THR A 249 7.52 2.11 -2.65
CA THR A 249 6.47 2.19 -3.67
C THR A 249 5.92 3.61 -3.71
N LEU A 250 5.58 4.13 -4.89
CA LEU A 250 4.90 5.42 -5.01
C LEU A 250 3.42 5.23 -5.34
N GLU A 251 2.56 5.97 -4.64
CA GLU A 251 1.11 5.99 -4.79
C GLU A 251 0.63 7.45 -4.85
N THR A 252 -0.24 7.74 -5.80
CA THR A 252 -0.97 9.00 -5.91
C THR A 252 -2.38 8.72 -6.46
N LEU A 253 -3.16 9.75 -6.78
CA LEU A 253 -4.52 9.59 -7.28
C LEU A 253 -4.76 10.27 -8.63
N MET A 254 -5.83 9.83 -9.29
CA MET A 254 -6.34 10.38 -10.54
C MET A 254 -5.24 10.45 -11.62
N ARG A 255 -5.22 11.52 -12.40
CA ARG A 255 -4.27 11.72 -13.51
C ARG A 255 -2.82 11.92 -13.06
N SER A 256 -2.54 11.99 -11.75
CA SER A 256 -1.16 12.07 -11.25
C SER A 256 -0.47 10.71 -11.10
N VAL A 257 -1.23 9.61 -11.19
CA VAL A 257 -0.72 8.23 -11.06
C VAL A 257 0.36 7.93 -12.10
N LEU A 258 0.07 8.09 -13.39
CA LEU A 258 1.03 7.74 -14.44
C LEU A 258 2.32 8.58 -14.41
N PRO A 259 2.28 9.93 -14.30
CA PRO A 259 3.50 10.73 -14.21
C PRO A 259 4.40 10.33 -13.02
N ILE A 260 3.81 10.07 -11.86
CA ILE A 260 4.56 9.69 -10.65
C ILE A 260 5.13 8.29 -10.80
N ASN A 261 4.34 7.33 -11.30
CA ASN A 261 4.84 5.99 -11.60
C ASN A 261 5.96 6.00 -12.64
N THR A 262 5.90 6.85 -13.66
CA THR A 262 6.97 6.97 -14.64
C THR A 262 8.28 7.47 -13.99
N MET A 263 8.20 8.43 -13.07
CA MET A 263 9.35 8.87 -12.28
C MET A 263 9.84 7.75 -11.36
N ALA A 264 8.95 7.01 -10.71
CA ALA A 264 9.30 5.85 -9.88
C ALA A 264 10.11 4.82 -10.67
N ILE A 265 9.62 4.42 -11.86
CA ILE A 265 10.27 3.45 -12.73
C ILE A 265 11.67 3.94 -13.10
N ALA A 266 11.79 5.19 -13.57
CA ALA A 266 13.07 5.78 -13.96
C ALA A 266 14.09 5.83 -12.82
N MET A 267 13.61 6.01 -11.58
CA MET A 267 14.44 6.08 -10.38
C MET A 267 14.69 4.70 -9.73
N GLY A 268 14.26 3.60 -10.33
CA GLY A 268 14.44 2.27 -9.75
C GLY A 268 13.48 1.94 -8.59
N LEU A 269 12.45 2.76 -8.35
CA LEU A 269 11.44 2.57 -7.30
C LEU A 269 10.25 1.73 -7.81
N HIS A 270 9.33 1.34 -6.92
CA HIS A 270 8.17 0.52 -7.27
C HIS A 270 6.89 1.33 -7.46
N CYS A 271 5.89 0.71 -8.10
CA CYS A 271 4.68 1.39 -8.52
C CYS A 271 3.42 0.75 -7.93
N ARG A 272 2.41 1.58 -7.72
CA ARG A 272 1.04 1.16 -7.44
C ARG A 272 0.09 1.76 -8.48
N VAL A 273 -0.85 0.95 -8.97
CA VAL A 273 -1.90 1.33 -9.94
C VAL A 273 -3.17 0.54 -9.72
N GLY A 274 -4.28 0.99 -10.31
CA GLY A 274 -5.56 0.31 -10.30
C GLY A 274 -6.70 1.30 -10.21
N ASN A 275 -7.93 0.79 -10.34
CA ASN A 275 -9.13 1.62 -10.27
C ASN A 275 -9.36 2.31 -8.92
N GLU A 276 -8.76 1.84 -7.82
CA GLU A 276 -8.70 2.53 -6.53
C GLU A 276 -7.87 3.83 -6.58
N ASP A 277 -6.88 3.89 -7.45
CA ASP A 277 -6.01 5.07 -7.52
C ASP A 277 -6.49 6.00 -8.65
N THR A 278 -6.97 5.44 -9.77
CA THR A 278 -7.50 6.22 -10.89
C THR A 278 -8.40 5.39 -11.80
N LEU A 279 -9.49 6.00 -12.26
CA LEU A 279 -10.31 5.44 -13.35
C LEU A 279 -9.87 5.95 -14.73
N TRP A 280 -8.89 6.85 -14.78
CA TRP A 280 -8.69 7.74 -15.93
C TRP A 280 -7.34 7.55 -16.62
N THR A 281 -7.36 7.58 -17.95
CA THR A 281 -6.18 7.86 -18.76
C THR A 281 -5.72 9.31 -18.57
N PRO A 282 -4.48 9.66 -18.98
CA PRO A 282 -4.03 11.06 -19.04
C PRO A 282 -4.92 11.96 -19.91
N THR A 283 -5.62 11.37 -20.89
CA THR A 283 -6.55 12.05 -21.81
C THR A 283 -8.01 12.03 -21.32
N LYS A 284 -8.26 11.60 -20.09
CA LYS A 284 -9.59 11.60 -19.42
C LYS A 284 -10.60 10.59 -19.99
N GLU A 285 -10.12 9.48 -20.53
CA GLU A 285 -10.95 8.32 -20.88
C GLU A 285 -10.89 7.28 -19.76
N LYS A 286 -11.86 6.36 -19.68
CA LYS A 286 -11.81 5.27 -18.70
C LYS A 286 -10.69 4.28 -19.04
N MET A 287 -9.98 3.80 -18.03
CA MET A 287 -8.86 2.87 -18.18
C MET A 287 -8.94 1.75 -17.15
N THR A 288 -9.05 0.50 -17.61
CA THR A 288 -9.09 -0.68 -16.74
C THR A 288 -7.79 -0.85 -15.95
N SER A 289 -7.87 -1.48 -14.78
CA SER A 289 -6.70 -1.77 -13.95
C SER A 289 -5.64 -2.59 -14.72
N VAL A 290 -6.08 -3.54 -15.54
CA VAL A 290 -5.24 -4.34 -16.43
C VAL A 290 -4.49 -3.46 -17.44
N GLN A 291 -5.18 -2.56 -18.14
CA GLN A 291 -4.54 -1.65 -19.09
C GLN A 291 -3.51 -0.73 -18.40
N GLN A 292 -3.79 -0.30 -17.16
CA GLN A 292 -2.85 0.52 -16.39
C GLN A 292 -1.56 -0.25 -16.09
N ILE A 293 -1.67 -1.52 -15.69
CA ILE A 293 -0.52 -2.41 -15.46
C ILE A 293 0.27 -2.61 -16.76
N GLU A 294 -0.39 -2.96 -17.87
CA GLU A 294 0.25 -3.13 -19.18
C GLU A 294 0.99 -1.86 -19.65
N GLN A 295 0.44 -0.69 -19.33
CA GLN A 295 1.09 0.59 -19.59
C GLN A 295 2.39 0.74 -18.79
N LEU A 296 2.42 0.36 -17.51
CA LEU A 296 3.63 0.37 -16.70
C LEU A 296 4.66 -0.66 -17.17
N VAL A 297 4.23 -1.89 -17.52
CA VAL A 297 5.11 -2.93 -18.09
C VAL A 297 5.80 -2.43 -19.34
N ARG A 298 5.05 -1.79 -20.25
CA ARG A 298 5.61 -1.18 -21.46
C ARG A 298 6.64 -0.10 -21.13
N ILE A 299 6.32 0.85 -20.25
CA ILE A 299 7.23 1.94 -19.87
C ILE A 299 8.52 1.40 -19.23
N ALA A 300 8.40 0.40 -18.35
CA ALA A 300 9.55 -0.27 -17.75
C ALA A 300 10.44 -0.93 -18.83
N GLY A 301 9.82 -1.60 -19.81
CA GLY A 301 10.50 -2.18 -20.96
C GLY A 301 11.27 -1.16 -21.80
N GLU A 302 10.69 0.02 -22.07
CA GLU A 302 11.37 1.12 -22.78
C GLU A 302 12.61 1.65 -22.03
N LEU A 303 12.62 1.52 -20.70
CA LEU A 303 13.77 1.87 -19.85
C LEU A 303 14.72 0.69 -19.62
N GLY A 304 14.48 -0.47 -20.23
CA GLY A 304 15.29 -1.67 -20.05
C GLY A 304 15.10 -2.36 -18.69
N ARG A 305 14.15 -1.93 -17.88
CA ARG A 305 13.87 -2.48 -16.55
C ARG A 305 12.82 -3.59 -16.63
N GLN A 306 13.19 -4.80 -16.24
CA GLN A 306 12.27 -5.94 -16.23
C GLN A 306 11.27 -5.84 -15.08
N VAL A 307 10.06 -6.38 -15.29
CA VAL A 307 9.06 -6.58 -14.24
C VAL A 307 9.40 -7.83 -13.44
N ALA A 308 9.24 -7.77 -12.12
CA ALA A 308 9.49 -8.89 -11.23
C ALA A 308 8.46 -9.99 -11.47
N THR A 309 8.86 -11.25 -11.35
CA THR A 309 7.93 -12.37 -11.14
C THR A 309 7.41 -12.37 -9.71
N GLY A 310 6.33 -13.11 -9.41
CA GLY A 310 5.82 -13.23 -8.04
C GLY A 310 6.91 -13.67 -7.04
N LYS A 311 7.72 -14.67 -7.41
CA LYS A 311 8.87 -15.12 -6.61
C LYS A 311 9.90 -14.01 -6.38
N GLU A 312 10.30 -13.29 -7.42
CA GLU A 312 11.27 -12.18 -7.31
C GLU A 312 10.70 -11.04 -6.46
N ALA A 313 9.40 -10.75 -6.56
CA ALA A 313 8.75 -9.76 -5.70
C ALA A 313 8.81 -10.17 -4.22
N ARG A 314 8.62 -11.46 -3.90
CA ARG A 314 8.75 -11.98 -2.52
C ARG A 314 10.17 -11.81 -1.98
N GLU A 315 11.18 -12.01 -2.82
CA GLU A 315 12.60 -11.79 -2.49
C GLU A 315 12.90 -10.29 -2.28
N ILE A 316 12.48 -9.41 -3.20
CA ILE A 316 12.64 -7.95 -3.08
C ILE A 316 11.97 -7.44 -1.79
N TYR A 317 10.75 -7.91 -1.51
CA TYR A 317 9.99 -7.51 -0.33
C TYR A 317 10.47 -8.18 0.96
N LYS A 318 11.39 -9.15 0.88
CA LYS A 318 11.99 -9.82 2.05
C LYS A 318 10.92 -10.42 2.98
N LEU A 319 9.84 -10.99 2.43
CA LEU A 319 8.64 -11.38 3.20
C LEU A 319 8.95 -12.33 4.37
N ASP A 320 9.87 -13.26 4.15
CA ASP A 320 10.25 -14.30 5.10
C ASP A 320 11.40 -13.87 6.03
N GLU A 321 11.88 -12.64 5.92
CA GLU A 321 12.94 -12.11 6.79
C GLU A 321 12.38 -11.54 8.09
N ARG A 322 13.10 -11.80 9.17
CA ARG A 322 12.91 -11.20 10.50
C ARG A 322 14.27 -10.89 11.09
N TYR A 323 14.35 -9.78 11.81
CA TYR A 323 15.58 -9.34 12.46
C TYR A 323 15.46 -9.55 13.97
N ALA A 324 16.58 -9.87 14.61
CA ALA A 324 16.62 -10.26 16.01
C ALA A 324 16.27 -9.11 16.95
N ASP A 325 16.70 -7.89 16.62
CA ASP A 325 16.51 -6.71 17.46
C ASP A 325 16.54 -5.39 16.67
N ALA A 326 16.41 -4.28 17.40
CA ALA A 326 16.44 -2.93 16.85
C ALA A 326 17.77 -2.58 16.16
N ASP A 327 18.91 -3.04 16.69
CA ASP A 327 20.23 -2.68 16.13
C ASP A 327 20.47 -3.42 14.82
N GLU A 328 20.11 -4.70 14.73
CA GLU A 328 20.12 -5.44 13.45
C GLU A 328 19.16 -4.80 12.44
N THR A 329 17.95 -4.42 12.87
CA THR A 329 16.96 -3.79 11.99
C THR A 329 17.47 -2.47 11.41
N LEU A 330 18.04 -1.61 12.25
CA LEU A 330 18.63 -0.33 11.80
C LEU A 330 19.75 -0.55 10.78
N ALA A 331 20.63 -1.52 11.03
CA ALA A 331 21.73 -1.85 10.13
C ALA A 331 21.22 -2.38 8.77
N LYS A 332 20.28 -3.32 8.78
CA LYS A 332 19.71 -3.94 7.56
C LYS A 332 18.88 -2.96 6.73
N VAL A 333 18.16 -2.06 7.38
CA VAL A 333 17.34 -1.04 6.72
C VAL A 333 18.19 0.15 6.23
N GLY A 334 19.39 0.36 6.79
CA GLY A 334 20.29 1.44 6.39
C GLY A 334 20.12 2.74 7.19
N PHE A 335 19.55 2.67 8.39
CA PHE A 335 19.54 3.80 9.32
C PHE A 335 20.84 3.87 10.13
N ALA A 336 21.16 5.06 10.65
CA ALA A 336 22.25 5.21 11.59
C ALA A 336 21.97 4.40 12.89
N PRO A 337 22.99 3.77 13.49
CA PRO A 337 22.81 2.93 14.69
C PRO A 337 22.30 3.75 15.87
N ASN A 338 21.71 3.08 16.85
CA ASN A 338 21.36 3.72 18.11
C ASN A 338 22.59 4.26 18.83
N ARG A 339 22.44 5.43 19.46
CA ARG A 339 23.53 6.05 20.23
C ARG A 339 23.81 5.24 21.49
N LYS A 340 25.08 4.90 21.71
CA LYS A 340 25.51 4.23 22.96
C LYS A 340 25.56 5.23 24.13
N PRO A 341 25.24 4.80 25.37
CA PRO A 341 25.37 5.66 26.55
C PRO A 341 26.75 6.33 26.63
N GLY A 342 26.78 7.65 26.82
CA GLY A 342 28.02 8.43 26.91
C GLY A 342 28.68 8.81 25.57
N GLN A 343 28.20 8.30 24.43
CA GLN A 343 28.71 8.67 23.11
C GLN A 343 28.33 10.13 22.77
N ARG A 344 29.32 10.91 22.31
CA ARG A 344 29.16 12.30 21.87
C ARG A 344 29.46 12.42 20.38
N GLY A 345 28.77 13.30 19.68
CA GLY A 345 28.97 13.53 18.24
C GLY A 345 28.13 12.61 17.34
N PHE A 346 28.53 12.55 16.07
CA PHE A 346 27.83 11.80 15.01
C PHE A 346 28.08 10.30 15.15
N THR A 347 27.02 9.50 15.01
CA THR A 347 27.10 8.05 14.87
C THR A 347 27.44 7.76 13.42
N GLN A 348 28.67 7.35 13.12
CA GLN A 348 28.98 6.85 11.78
C GLN A 348 28.14 5.61 11.50
N HIS A 349 27.70 5.44 10.24
CA HIS A 349 27.13 4.18 9.76
C HIS A 349 28.15 3.08 10.07
N ALA A 350 27.75 2.08 10.86
CA ALA A 350 28.60 0.97 11.27
C ALA A 350 28.42 -0.21 10.33
#